data_AF-A0A4R3JAL2-F1
#
_entry.id   AF-A0A4R3JAL2-F1
#
_cell.length_a   1.000
_cell.length_b   1.000
_cell.length_c   1.000
_cell.angle_alpha   90.00
_cell.angle_beta   90.00
_cell.angle_gamma   90.00
#
_symmetry.space_group_name_H-M   'P 1'
#
loop_
_entity.id
_entity.type
_entity.pdbx_description
1 polymer ?
#
loop_
_entity_poly.entity_id
_entity_poly.type
_entity_poly.pdbx_seq_one_letter_code
_entity_poly.pdbx_strand_id
1 'polypeptide(L)'
;MAYLSKNLSVLAYANGFTLWHYTTADVSTDVDTTGYFNTAADMLRLGDIIMANTNTAVSPAAGLFVVRQNAAGVVDVTDMTAIGTANLD
;
A
#
# COMPACT_ATOMS: atom_id res chain seq x y z
N MET A 1 10.72 9.22 4.92
CA MET A 1 10.05 8.37 3.92
C MET A 1 9.19 9.24 3.04
N ALA A 2 8.98 8.88 1.79
CA ALA A 2 8.15 9.67 0.88
C ALA A 2 7.46 8.75 -0.12
N TYR A 3 6.13 8.78 -0.13
CA TYR A 3 5.34 8.12 -1.16
C TYR A 3 5.68 8.68 -2.55
N LEU A 4 5.93 7.76 -3.47
CA LEU A 4 6.18 8.04 -4.88
C LEU A 4 4.98 7.61 -5.73
N SER A 5 4.21 8.57 -6.24
CA SER A 5 3.01 8.28 -7.05
C SER A 5 3.30 7.44 -8.30
N LYS A 6 4.49 7.60 -8.89
CA LYS A 6 4.93 6.81 -10.06
C LYS A 6 5.04 5.29 -9.77
N ASN A 7 5.10 4.90 -8.50
CA ASN A 7 5.22 3.51 -8.09
C ASN A 7 3.87 2.89 -7.72
N LEU A 8 2.77 3.65 -7.77
CA LEU A 8 1.42 3.14 -7.55
C LEU A 8 0.75 2.94 -8.91
N SER A 9 0.25 1.73 -9.16
CA SER A 9 -0.43 1.36 -10.39
C SER A 9 -1.74 0.65 -10.11
N VAL A 10 -2.77 0.95 -10.89
CA VAL A 10 -4.04 0.21 -10.84
C VAL A 10 -3.85 -1.13 -11.54
N LEU A 11 -4.26 -2.22 -10.90
CA LEU A 11 -4.27 -3.57 -11.49
C LEU A 11 -5.65 -3.94 -12.01
N ALA A 12 -6.68 -3.69 -11.21
CA ALA A 12 -8.06 -4.00 -11.55
C ALA A 12 -9.03 -3.09 -10.80
N TYR A 13 -10.19 -2.84 -11.40
CA TYR A 13 -11.29 -2.11 -10.75
C TYR A 13 -12.63 -2.76 -11.12
N ALA A 14 -13.46 -3.03 -10.12
CA ALA A 14 -14.79 -3.60 -10.28
C ALA A 14 -15.63 -3.36 -9.02
N ASN A 15 -16.96 -3.27 -9.15
CA ASN A 15 -17.89 -3.18 -8.00
C ASN A 15 -17.58 -2.08 -6.97
N GLY A 16 -17.00 -0.95 -7.41
CA GLY A 16 -16.61 0.14 -6.50
C GLY A 16 -15.33 -0.10 -5.70
N PHE A 17 -14.62 -1.20 -5.99
CA PHE A 17 -13.35 -1.58 -5.41
C PHE A 17 -12.22 -1.46 -6.43
N THR A 18 -11.04 -1.02 -5.98
CA THR A 18 -9.82 -0.95 -6.78
C THR A 18 -8.71 -1.78 -6.13
N LEU A 19 -8.09 -2.64 -6.94
CA LEU A 19 -6.86 -3.35 -6.59
C LEU A 19 -5.68 -2.58 -7.15
N TRP A 20 -4.75 -2.20 -6.28
CA TRP A 20 -3.55 -1.46 -6.58
C TRP A 20 -2.31 -2.32 -6.42
N HIS A 21 -1.27 -2.02 -7.19
CA HIS A 21 0.10 -2.46 -6.92
C HIS A 21 0.95 -1.27 -6.52
N TYR A 22 1.77 -1.44 -5.48
CA TYR A 22 2.70 -0.44 -5.00
C TYR A 22 4.09 -1.04 -4.74
N THR A 23 5.15 -0.30 -5.06
CA THR A 23 6.51 -0.68 -4.72
C THR A 23 7.28 0.46 -4.07
N THR A 24 8.02 0.18 -3.01
CA THR A 24 8.82 1.18 -2.31
C THR A 24 10.03 0.58 -1.60
N ALA A 25 11.05 1.41 -1.39
CA ALA A 25 12.21 1.09 -0.56
C ALA A 25 11.92 1.27 0.95
N ASP A 26 10.86 1.99 1.31
CA ASP A 26 10.44 2.20 2.70
C ASP A 26 9.96 0.87 3.33
N VAL A 27 10.12 0.69 4.64
CA VAL A 27 9.63 -0.52 5.34
C VAL A 27 8.12 -0.46 5.52
N SER A 28 7.47 -1.60 5.69
CA SER A 28 6.01 -1.69 5.78
C SER A 28 5.40 -0.86 6.91
N THR A 29 6.11 -0.71 8.04
CA THR A 29 5.69 0.14 9.17
C THR A 29 5.67 1.63 8.82
N ASP A 30 6.51 2.06 7.87
CA ASP A 30 6.53 3.45 7.43
C ASP A 30 5.41 3.72 6.42
N VAL A 31 5.16 2.74 5.54
CA VAL A 31 4.06 2.77 4.57
C VAL A 31 2.69 2.82 5.27
N ASP A 32 2.60 2.16 6.42
CA ASP A 32 1.41 2.15 7.30
C ASP A 32 1.21 3.46 8.08
N THR A 33 2.19 4.36 8.08
CA THR A 33 2.03 5.64 8.79
C THR A 33 0.90 6.45 8.18
N THR A 34 -0.07 6.86 9.01
CA THR A 34 -1.17 7.72 8.58
C THR A 34 -0.64 8.93 7.81
N GLY A 35 -1.17 9.12 6.61
CA GLY A 35 -0.78 10.20 5.73
C GLY A 35 0.27 9.84 4.67
N TYR A 36 0.84 8.63 4.70
CA TYR A 36 1.83 8.19 3.70
C TYR A 36 1.29 8.36 2.27
N PHE A 37 0.03 7.96 2.03
CA PHE A 37 -0.61 8.01 0.72
C PHE A 37 -1.42 9.30 0.44
N ASN A 38 -1.22 10.40 1.17
CA ASN A 38 -2.04 11.62 1.03
C ASN A 38 -2.06 12.19 -0.39
N THR A 39 -0.95 12.10 -1.14
CA THR A 39 -0.93 12.60 -2.51
C THR A 39 -1.70 11.70 -3.49
N ALA A 40 -2.17 10.54 -3.05
CA ALA A 40 -3.08 9.65 -3.76
C ALA A 40 -4.53 9.71 -3.21
N ALA A 41 -4.85 10.66 -2.33
CA ALA A 41 -6.17 10.78 -1.73
C ALA A 41 -7.30 10.97 -2.76
N ASP A 42 -7.02 11.55 -3.93
CA ASP A 42 -8.05 11.69 -4.97
C ASP A 42 -8.37 10.36 -5.69
N MET A 43 -7.52 9.33 -5.51
CA MET A 43 -7.60 8.06 -6.22
C MET A 43 -8.02 6.89 -5.30
N LEU A 44 -7.50 6.86 -4.08
CA LEU A 44 -7.71 5.77 -3.13
C LEU A 44 -9.07 5.90 -2.44
N ARG A 45 -9.80 4.79 -2.32
CA ARG A 45 -11.09 4.75 -1.62
C ARG A 45 -11.04 3.78 -0.44
N LEU A 46 -11.90 4.03 0.54
CA LEU A 46 -12.14 3.11 1.64
C LEU A 46 -12.42 1.69 1.10
N GLY A 47 -11.67 0.70 1.58
CA GLY A 47 -11.81 -0.70 1.18
C GLY A 47 -10.99 -1.11 -0.05
N ASP A 48 -10.31 -0.18 -0.72
CA ASP A 48 -9.32 -0.54 -1.74
C ASP A 48 -8.19 -1.38 -1.12
N ILE A 49 -7.63 -2.29 -1.91
CA ILE A 49 -6.51 -3.15 -1.49
C ILE A 49 -5.27 -2.74 -2.29
N ILE A 50 -4.14 -2.62 -1.59
CA ILE A 50 -2.84 -2.34 -2.17
C ILE A 50 -1.94 -3.58 -1.98
N MET A 51 -1.64 -4.27 -3.07
CA MET A 51 -0.56 -5.26 -3.13
C MET A 51 0.77 -4.53 -3.13
N ALA A 52 1.56 -4.70 -2.08
CA ALA A 52 2.77 -3.92 -1.88
C ALA A 52 4.03 -4.78 -1.85
N ASN A 53 5.07 -4.28 -2.52
CA ASN A 53 6.46 -4.69 -2.34
C ASN A 53 7.19 -3.58 -1.58
N THR A 54 7.48 -3.82 -0.31
CA THR A 54 8.14 -2.88 0.60
C THR A 54 9.59 -3.29 0.84
N ASN A 55 10.38 -2.37 1.42
CA ASN A 55 11.77 -2.60 1.79
C ASN A 55 12.64 -3.16 0.64
N THR A 56 12.33 -2.78 -0.60
CA THR A 56 12.97 -3.37 -1.80
C THR A 56 14.46 -3.08 -1.92
N ALA A 57 14.98 -2.11 -1.15
CA ALA A 57 16.40 -1.75 -1.14
C ALA A 57 17.27 -2.67 -0.26
N VAL A 58 16.70 -3.33 0.76
CA VAL A 58 17.47 -4.10 1.76
C VAL A 58 16.96 -5.53 1.89
N SER A 59 15.69 -5.70 2.27
CA SER A 59 15.08 -7.02 2.48
C SER A 59 13.64 -6.97 1.98
N PRO A 60 13.42 -7.25 0.68
CA PRO A 60 12.10 -7.14 0.06
C PRO A 60 11.03 -7.92 0.85
N ALA A 61 9.95 -7.24 1.20
CA ALA A 61 8.77 -7.85 1.83
C ALA A 61 7.54 -7.61 0.96
N ALA A 62 6.72 -8.65 0.78
CA ALA A 62 5.48 -8.57 0.01
C ALA A 62 4.26 -8.70 0.94
N GLY A 63 3.19 -8.00 0.63
CA GLY A 63 1.96 -8.07 1.44
C GLY A 63 0.81 -7.26 0.89
N LEU A 64 -0.25 -7.17 1.69
CA LEU A 64 -1.48 -6.44 1.39
C LEU A 64 -1.72 -5.36 2.43
N PHE A 65 -1.99 -4.14 1.98
CA PHE A 65 -2.59 -3.09 2.77
C PHE A 65 -4.06 -2.92 2.39
N VAL A 66 -4.91 -2.53 3.34
CA VAL A 66 -6.30 -2.15 3.09
C VAL A 66 -6.47 -0.67 3.43
N VAL A 67 -7.03 0.11 2.52
CA VAL A 67 -7.34 1.53 2.79
C VAL A 67 -8.46 1.59 3.82
N ARG A 68 -8.11 2.00 5.04
CA ARG A 68 -9.01 2.08 6.19
C ARG A 68 -9.70 3.44 6.30
N GLN A 69 -9.05 4.49 5.79
CA GLN A 69 -9.62 5.82 5.80
C GLN A 69 -9.10 6.62 4.62
N ASN A 70 -9.98 7.45 4.06
CA ASN A 70 -9.59 8.59 3.26
C ASN A 70 -10.56 9.73 3.57
N ALA A 71 -10.14 10.66 4.43
CA ALA A 71 -10.99 11.75 4.90
C ALA A 71 -10.20 13.06 4.91
N ALA A 72 -10.76 14.11 4.30
CA ALA A 72 -10.12 15.42 4.20
C ALA A 72 -8.68 15.38 3.62
N GLY A 73 -8.41 14.47 2.68
CA GLY A 73 -7.09 14.28 2.07
C GLY A 73 -6.10 13.49 2.92
N VAL A 74 -6.53 12.96 4.07
CA VAL A 74 -5.72 12.09 4.95
C VAL A 74 -6.07 10.63 4.70
N VAL A 75 -5.13 9.91 4.11
CA VAL A 75 -5.24 8.46 3.83
C VAL A 75 -4.58 7.66 4.94
N ASP A 76 -5.27 6.63 5.40
CA ASP A 76 -4.78 5.65 6.37
C ASP A 76 -5.00 4.24 5.83
N VAL A 77 -4.01 3.37 6.03
CA VAL A 77 -4.09 1.95 5.67
C VAL A 77 -4.02 1.10 6.94
N THR A 78 -4.40 -0.17 6.85
CA THR A 78 -4.15 -1.14 7.93
C THR A 78 -2.75 -1.70 7.84
N ASP A 79 -2.21 -2.19 8.96
CA ASP A 79 -0.99 -2.98 9.02
C ASP A 79 -0.90 -4.00 7.87
N MET A 80 0.29 -4.12 7.29
CA MET A 80 0.51 -5.00 6.15
C MET A 80 0.30 -6.46 6.54
N THR A 81 -0.63 -7.13 5.85
CA THR A 81 -0.71 -8.59 5.90
C THR A 81 0.38 -9.18 5.01
N ALA A 82 1.42 -9.75 5.60
CA ALA A 82 2.57 -10.26 4.87
C ALA A 82 2.25 -11.55 4.09
N ILE A 83 2.83 -11.69 2.90
CA ILE A 83 2.69 -12.86 2.02
C ILE A 83 4.07 -13.50 1.81
N GLY A 84 4.15 -14.83 1.92
CA GLY A 84 5.37 -15.58 1.59
C GLY A 84 6.50 -15.43 2.61
N THR A 85 6.18 -15.22 3.89
CA THR A 85 7.16 -14.98 4.95
C THR A 85 7.98 -16.21 5.38
N ALA A 86 7.58 -17.41 4.96
CA ALA A 86 8.28 -18.66 5.29
C ALA A 86 8.82 -19.33 4.02
N ASN A 87 10.11 -19.66 4.04
CA ASN A 87 10.70 -20.65 3.16
C ASN A 87 11.21 -21.83 4.00
N LEU A 88 10.75 -23.05 3.72
CA LEU A 88 10.98 -24.23 4.55
C LEU A 88 11.83 -25.31 3.86
N ASP A 89 12.33 -25.04 2.66
CA ASP A 89 13.25 -25.89 1.92
C ASP A 89 14.73 -25.51 2.11
#